data_AF-A0A934ZSZ4-F1
#
_entry.id   AF-A0A934ZSZ4-F1
#
_cell.length_a   1.000
_cell.length_b   1.000
_cell.length_c   1.000
_cell.angle_alpha   90.00
_cell.angle_beta   90.00
_cell.angle_gamma   90.00
#
_symmetry.space_group_name_H-M   'P 1'
#
loop_
_entity.id
_entity.type
_entity.pdbx_description
1 polymer ?
#
loop_
_entity_poly.entity_id
_entity_poly.type
_entity_poly.pdbx_seq_one_letter_code
_entity_poly.pdbx_strand_id
1 'polypeptide(L)'
;MTTRTLSEIRKILMEEHADIRAQIEETRAATTSSDTARQRSCLARLASTMQLHNAHEEAALKAILPSIDAWGPLRQKTMLDEHLAEHAELYATLVEASSTVESSGAIVKLLDKMLVHIAHEEKEFLGAELLTDEMLCDGFGG
;
A
#
# COMPACT_ATOMS: atom_id res chain seq x y z
N MET A 1 -19.97 -4.80 -16.02
CA MET A 1 -18.98 -4.54 -14.96
C MET A 1 -19.22 -3.11 -14.52
N THR A 2 -19.71 -2.90 -13.31
CA THR A 2 -19.88 -1.56 -12.72
C THR A 2 -18.49 -1.01 -12.41
N THR A 3 -18.09 0.05 -13.11
CA THR A 3 -16.88 0.80 -12.80
C THR A 3 -17.05 1.42 -11.42
N ARG A 4 -16.17 1.09 -10.47
CA ARG A 4 -16.16 1.70 -9.14
C ARG A 4 -15.80 3.18 -9.26
N THR A 5 -16.38 4.03 -8.42
CA THR A 5 -16.04 5.45 -8.34
C THR A 5 -14.68 5.66 -7.66
N LEU A 6 -14.07 6.84 -7.79
CA LEU A 6 -12.81 7.15 -7.12
C LEU A 6 -12.97 7.13 -5.60
N SER A 7 -14.12 7.62 -5.12
CA SER A 7 -14.51 7.59 -3.71
C SER A 7 -14.65 6.16 -3.17
N GLU A 8 -15.20 5.22 -3.94
CA GLU A 8 -15.29 3.80 -3.58
C GLU A 8 -13.92 3.13 -3.54
N ILE A 9 -13.06 3.39 -4.54
CA ILE A 9 -11.69 2.85 -4.58
C ILE A 9 -10.91 3.35 -3.36
N ARG A 10 -10.95 4.66 -3.09
CA ARG A 10 -10.32 5.26 -1.91
C ARG A 10 -10.79 4.58 -0.63
N LYS A 11 -12.10 4.39 -0.46
CA LYS A 11 -12.65 3.76 0.74
C LYS A 11 -12.08 2.34 0.94
N ILE A 12 -12.03 1.54 -0.12
CA ILE A 12 -11.49 0.18 -0.09
C ILE A 12 -10.01 0.20 0.32
N LEU A 13 -9.19 1.06 -0.30
CA LEU A 13 -7.76 1.15 0.03
C LEU A 13 -7.53 1.59 1.50
N MET A 14 -8.34 2.53 2.00
CA MET A 14 -8.28 2.92 3.43
C MET A 14 -8.67 1.77 4.38
N GLU A 15 -9.64 0.94 4.01
CA GLU A 15 -10.02 -0.25 4.78
C GLU A 15 -8.89 -1.30 4.76
N GLU A 16 -8.26 -1.52 3.60
CA GLU A 16 -7.09 -2.39 3.46
C GLU A 16 -5.91 -1.89 4.31
N HIS A 17 -5.64 -0.58 4.35
CA HIS A 17 -4.62 0.02 5.21
C HIS A 17 -4.91 -0.21 6.70
N ALA A 18 -6.17 -0.13 7.12
CA ALA A 18 -6.55 -0.40 8.50
C ALA A 18 -6.27 -1.87 8.88
N ASP A 19 -6.60 -2.80 7.99
CA ASP A 19 -6.31 -4.22 8.15
C ASP A 19 -4.80 -4.50 8.20
N ILE A 20 -4.01 -3.87 7.32
CA ILE A 20 -2.54 -3.99 7.33
C ILE A 20 -1.97 -3.49 8.66
N ARG A 21 -2.43 -2.33 9.16
CA ARG A 21 -1.99 -1.80 10.46
C ARG A 21 -2.31 -2.75 11.61
N ALA A 22 -3.50 -3.34 11.62
CA ALA A 22 -3.84 -4.34 12.63
C ALA A 22 -2.90 -5.56 12.58
N GLN A 23 -2.58 -6.05 11.38
CA GLN A 23 -1.62 -7.15 11.22
C GLN A 23 -0.19 -6.77 11.60
N ILE A 24 0.23 -5.53 11.37
CA ILE A 24 1.54 -5.01 11.81
C ILE A 24 1.64 -5.08 13.34
N GLU A 25 0.62 -4.61 14.06
CA GLU A 25 0.61 -4.67 15.53
C GLU A 25 0.62 -6.11 16.06
N GLU A 26 -0.14 -7.01 15.43
CA GLU A 26 -0.09 -8.44 15.77
C GLU A 26 1.29 -9.05 15.54
N THR A 27 1.95 -8.68 14.44
CA THR A 27 3.30 -9.12 14.11
C THR A 27 4.31 -8.58 15.11
N ARG A 28 4.20 -7.30 15.48
CA ARG A 28 5.03 -6.64 16.49
C ARG A 28 4.91 -7.35 17.84
N ALA A 29 3.69 -7.67 18.26
CA ALA A 29 3.46 -8.46 19.48
C ALA A 29 4.14 -9.85 19.39
N ALA A 30 4.05 -10.53 18.24
CA ALA A 30 4.69 -11.82 18.03
C ALA A 30 6.24 -11.75 18.13
N THR A 31 6.87 -10.66 17.67
CA THR A 31 8.34 -10.49 17.74
C THR A 31 8.90 -10.32 19.16
N THR A 32 8.05 -9.95 20.12
CA THR A 32 8.43 -9.86 21.54
C THR A 32 8.36 -11.21 22.25
N SER A 33 7.68 -12.19 21.65
CA SER A 33 7.59 -13.55 22.17
C SER A 33 8.75 -14.40 21.67
N SER A 34 9.12 -15.45 22.41
CA SER A 34 10.10 -16.44 21.94
C SER A 34 9.51 -17.43 20.91
N ASP A 35 8.25 -17.24 20.50
CA ASP A 35 7.55 -18.10 19.55
C ASP A 35 7.86 -17.71 18.10
N THR A 36 8.96 -18.26 17.60
CA THR A 36 9.40 -18.04 16.21
C THR A 36 8.42 -18.60 15.17
N ALA A 37 7.59 -19.59 15.51
CA ALA A 37 6.61 -20.14 14.58
C ALA A 37 5.46 -19.16 14.38
N ARG A 38 4.96 -18.59 15.48
CA ARG A 38 3.96 -17.51 15.44
C ARG A 38 4.47 -16.29 14.69
N GLN A 39 5.71 -15.85 14.95
CA GLN A 39 6.31 -14.73 14.24
C GLN A 39 6.33 -14.94 12.72
N ARG A 40 6.81 -16.11 12.25
CA ARG A 40 6.82 -16.44 10.81
C ARG A 40 5.42 -16.47 10.22
N SER A 41 4.46 -17.05 10.95
CA SER A 41 3.06 -17.09 10.49
C SER A 41 2.46 -15.68 10.36
N CYS A 42 2.73 -14.78 11.29
CA CYS A 42 2.29 -13.38 11.21
C CYS A 42 2.93 -12.66 10.02
N LEU A 43 4.24 -12.82 9.81
CA LEU A 43 4.96 -12.24 8.68
C LEU A 43 4.47 -12.77 7.33
N ALA A 44 4.23 -14.08 7.20
CA ALA A 44 3.72 -14.68 5.97
C ALA A 44 2.30 -14.19 5.63
N ARG A 45 1.45 -14.04 6.66
CA ARG A 45 0.10 -13.46 6.48
C ARG A 45 0.19 -12.00 6.04
N LEU A 46 1.04 -11.21 6.70
CA LEU A 46 1.26 -9.81 6.35
C LEU A 46 1.81 -9.67 4.92
N ALA A 47 2.76 -10.52 4.52
CA ALA A 47 3.27 -10.54 3.14
C ALA A 47 2.17 -10.83 2.11
N SER A 48 1.28 -11.77 2.41
CA SER A 48 0.14 -12.11 1.54
C SER A 48 -0.86 -10.95 1.43
N THR A 49 -1.17 -10.29 2.55
CA THR A 49 -2.05 -9.12 2.56
C THR A 49 -1.43 -7.95 1.79
N MET A 50 -0.13 -7.66 1.99
CA MET A 50 0.57 -6.63 1.23
C MET A 50 0.59 -6.92 -0.26
N GLN A 51 0.82 -8.17 -0.68
CA GLN A 51 0.80 -8.50 -2.11
C GLN A 51 -0.55 -8.19 -2.77
N LEU A 52 -1.65 -8.52 -2.08
CA LEU A 52 -3.01 -8.26 -2.58
C LEU A 52 -3.29 -6.75 -2.63
N HIS A 53 -2.93 -6.04 -1.56
CA HIS A 53 -3.07 -4.59 -1.47
C HIS A 53 -2.28 -3.88 -2.57
N ASN A 54 -0.99 -4.18 -2.73
CA ASN A 54 -0.13 -3.60 -3.76
C ASN A 54 -0.73 -3.79 -5.16
N ALA A 55 -1.21 -5.00 -5.48
CA ALA A 55 -1.83 -5.27 -6.78
C ALA A 55 -3.13 -4.47 -7.00
N HIS A 56 -3.95 -4.31 -5.96
CA HIS A 56 -5.15 -3.48 -6.02
C HIS A 56 -4.82 -2.00 -6.19
N GLU A 57 -3.88 -1.48 -5.41
CA GLU A 57 -3.49 -0.07 -5.46
C GLU A 57 -2.84 0.28 -6.80
N GLU A 58 -1.92 -0.55 -7.31
CA GLU A 58 -1.31 -0.33 -8.62
C GLU A 58 -2.34 -0.32 -9.75
N ALA A 59 -3.36 -1.19 -9.68
CA ALA A 59 -4.45 -1.19 -10.64
C ALA A 59 -5.30 0.08 -10.55
N ALA A 60 -5.55 0.56 -9.32
CA ALA A 60 -6.22 1.83 -9.09
C ALA A 60 -5.38 3.01 -9.63
N LEU A 61 -4.10 3.12 -9.27
CA LEU A 61 -3.21 4.18 -9.74
C LEU A 61 -3.12 4.22 -11.27
N LYS A 62 -2.99 3.07 -11.94
CA LYS A 62 -2.99 2.99 -13.42
C LYS A 62 -4.29 3.52 -14.04
N ALA A 63 -5.42 3.32 -13.38
CA ALA A 63 -6.72 3.82 -13.85
C ALA A 63 -6.90 5.33 -13.59
N ILE A 64 -6.35 5.83 -12.49
CA ILE A 64 -6.61 7.19 -11.99
C ILE A 64 -5.58 8.20 -12.53
N LEU A 65 -4.29 7.84 -12.57
CA LEU A 65 -3.20 8.74 -12.95
C LEU A 65 -3.45 9.51 -14.25
N PRO A 66 -3.95 8.89 -15.35
CA PRO A 66 -4.21 9.61 -16.59
C PRO A 66 -5.24 10.74 -16.45
N SER A 67 -6.12 10.67 -15.45
CA SER A 67 -7.15 11.70 -15.18
C SER A 67 -6.62 12.89 -14.37
N ILE A 68 -5.42 12.80 -13.80
CA ILE A 68 -4.79 13.87 -13.02
C ILE A 68 -3.94 14.74 -13.96
N ASP A 69 -4.54 15.83 -14.45
CA ASP A 69 -3.91 16.75 -15.42
C ASP A 69 -2.65 17.46 -14.85
N ALA A 70 -2.59 17.63 -13.53
CA ALA A 70 -1.53 18.38 -12.84
C ALA A 70 -0.11 17.79 -12.97
N TRP A 71 0.04 16.51 -13.35
CA TRP A 71 1.33 15.82 -13.32
C TRP A 71 1.97 15.63 -14.69
N GLY A 72 1.19 15.60 -15.78
CA GLY A 72 1.69 15.31 -17.12
C GLY A 72 2.22 13.86 -17.27
N PRO A 73 2.28 13.33 -18.51
CA PRO A 73 2.46 11.89 -18.76
C PRO A 73 3.81 11.34 -18.31
N LEU A 74 4.87 12.14 -18.36
CA LEU A 74 6.20 11.71 -17.95
C LEU A 74 6.29 11.51 -16.43
N ARG A 75 5.73 12.45 -15.65
CA ARG A 75 5.74 12.38 -14.18
C ARG A 75 4.83 11.26 -13.67
N GLN A 76 3.65 11.08 -14.29
CA GLN A 76 2.74 9.96 -13.97
C GLN A 76 3.45 8.61 -14.16
N LYS A 77 4.18 8.45 -15.26
CA LYS A 77 4.95 7.24 -15.54
C LYS A 77 6.07 7.02 -14.51
N THR A 78 6.90 8.04 -14.26
CA THR A 78 8.00 7.93 -13.29
C THR A 78 7.48 7.58 -11.90
N MET A 79 6.41 8.23 -11.46
CA MET A 79 5.79 7.95 -10.17
C MET A 79 5.29 6.50 -10.07
N LEU A 80 4.61 6.00 -11.11
CA LEU A 80 4.15 4.62 -11.13
C LEU A 80 5.32 3.63 -11.13
N ASP A 81 6.37 3.88 -11.92
CA ASP A 81 7.55 3.01 -12.00
C ASP A 81 8.29 2.96 -10.64
N GLU A 82 8.43 4.10 -9.95
CA GLU A 82 9.02 4.19 -8.62
C GLU A 82 8.17 3.45 -7.57
N HIS A 83 6.85 3.62 -7.62
CA HIS A 83 5.92 2.95 -6.70
C HIS A 83 5.95 1.42 -6.85
N LEU A 84 5.95 0.94 -8.09
CA LEU A 84 6.09 -0.50 -8.40
C LEU A 84 7.39 -1.09 -7.85
N ALA A 85 8.49 -0.33 -7.91
CA ALA A 85 9.77 -0.77 -7.39
C ALA A 85 9.77 -0.82 -5.85
N GLU A 86 9.19 0.19 -5.19
CA GLU A 86 9.04 0.21 -3.72
C GLU A 86 8.20 -0.97 -3.23
N HIS A 87 7.05 -1.23 -3.87
CA HIS A 87 6.19 -2.39 -3.60
C HIS A 87 6.93 -3.72 -3.71
N ALA A 88 7.69 -3.91 -4.79
CA ALA A 88 8.45 -5.13 -5.01
C ALA A 88 9.52 -5.34 -3.93
N GLU A 89 10.22 -4.27 -3.52
CA GLU A 89 11.23 -4.32 -2.46
C GLU A 89 10.61 -4.65 -1.10
N LEU A 90 9.52 -3.98 -0.72
CA LEU A 90 8.82 -4.22 0.54
C LEU A 90 8.30 -5.66 0.65
N TYR A 91 7.66 -6.15 -0.42
CA TYR A 91 7.16 -7.51 -0.47
C TYR A 91 8.28 -8.54 -0.39
N ALA A 92 9.37 -8.36 -1.16
CA ALA A 92 10.51 -9.27 -1.12
C ALA A 92 11.13 -9.34 0.28
N THR A 93 11.26 -8.19 0.96
CA THR A 93 11.82 -8.11 2.32
C THR A 93 10.91 -8.81 3.34
N LEU A 94 9.58 -8.72 3.20
CA LEU A 94 8.62 -9.44 4.04
C LEU A 94 8.69 -10.96 3.83
N VAL A 95 8.78 -11.41 2.57
CA VAL A 95 8.89 -12.84 2.24
C VAL A 95 10.18 -13.42 2.80
N GLU A 96 11.30 -12.71 2.63
CA GLU A 96 12.59 -13.09 3.20
C GLU A 96 12.48 -13.21 4.72
N ALA A 97 11.99 -12.16 5.40
CA ALA A 97 11.82 -12.14 6.85
C ALA A 97 10.90 -13.25 7.39
N SER A 98 9.91 -13.68 6.60
CA SER A 98 9.03 -14.80 6.96
C SER A 98 9.71 -16.17 6.86
N SER A 99 10.76 -16.27 6.05
CA SER A 99 11.48 -17.52 5.73
C SER A 99 12.78 -17.68 6.51
N THR A 100 13.43 -16.58 6.89
CA THR A 100 14.68 -16.56 7.64
C THR A 100 14.44 -16.38 9.14
N VAL A 101 15.49 -16.59 9.94
CA VAL A 101 15.49 -16.22 11.36
C VAL A 101 16.02 -14.78 11.43
N GLU A 102 15.14 -13.82 11.21
CA GLU A 102 15.48 -12.41 11.42
C GLU A 102 15.47 -12.04 12.90
N SER A 103 16.34 -11.09 13.26
CA SER A 103 16.28 -10.48 14.59
C SER A 103 14.99 -9.67 14.75
N SER A 104 14.41 -9.66 15.95
CA SER A 104 13.23 -8.84 16.24
C SER A 104 13.44 -7.36 15.89
N GLY A 105 14.66 -6.83 16.02
CA GLY A 105 14.99 -5.46 15.63
C GLY A 105 14.93 -5.20 14.13
N ALA A 106 15.32 -6.16 13.29
CA ALA A 106 15.21 -6.05 11.83
C ALA A 106 13.73 -6.06 11.40
N ILE A 107 12.94 -6.96 11.99
CA ILE A 107 11.49 -7.04 11.72
C ILE A 107 10.79 -5.76 12.14
N VAL A 108 11.07 -5.23 13.34
CA VAL A 108 10.48 -3.97 13.80
C VAL A 108 10.77 -2.82 12.83
N LYS A 109 12.01 -2.71 12.32
CA LYS A 109 12.35 -1.69 11.32
C LYS A 109 11.58 -1.86 10.01
N LEU A 110 11.37 -3.10 9.57
CA LEU A 110 10.55 -3.39 8.39
C LEU A 110 9.10 -2.96 8.60
N LEU A 111 8.51 -3.30 9.74
CA LEU A 111 7.16 -2.88 10.11
C LEU A 111 7.02 -1.36 10.17
N ASP A 112 8.00 -0.67 10.75
CA ASP A 112 8.02 0.80 10.80
C ASP A 112 8.15 1.41 9.38
N LYS A 113 8.95 0.82 8.48
CA LYS A 113 9.04 1.23 7.06
C LYS A 113 7.68 1.12 6.37
N MET A 114 6.94 0.03 6.61
CA MET A 114 5.60 -0.15 6.05
C MET A 114 4.61 0.91 6.55
N LEU A 115 4.64 1.25 7.84
CA LEU A 115 3.77 2.29 8.38
C LEU A 115 4.06 3.67 7.77
N VAL A 116 5.34 3.97 7.51
CA VAL A 116 5.74 5.21 6.83
C VAL A 116 5.23 5.24 5.40
N HIS A 117 5.34 4.13 4.66
CA HIS A 117 4.85 4.01 3.30
C HIS A 117 3.31 4.22 3.24
N ILE A 118 2.54 3.51 4.07
CA ILE A 118 1.07 3.69 4.15
C ILE A 118 0.69 5.14 4.46
N ALA A 119 1.40 5.79 5.40
CA ALA A 119 1.12 7.18 5.75
C ALA A 119 1.45 8.16 4.61
N HIS A 120 2.46 7.84 3.80
CA HIS A 120 2.82 8.61 2.62
C HIS A 120 1.76 8.47 1.53
N GLU A 121 1.29 7.25 1.26
CA GLU A 121 0.22 6.99 0.28
C GLU A 121 -1.08 7.68 0.67
N GLU A 122 -1.45 7.63 1.94
CA GLU A 122 -2.66 8.30 2.44
C GLU A 122 -2.62 9.81 2.23
N LYS A 123 -1.43 10.40 2.29
CA LYS A 123 -1.21 11.83 2.13
C LYS A 123 -1.12 12.24 0.67
N GLU A 124 -0.39 11.50 -0.14
CA GLU A 124 -0.01 11.91 -1.51
C GLU A 124 -0.91 11.30 -2.61
N PHE A 125 -1.50 10.12 -2.38
CA PHE A 125 -2.34 9.42 -3.36
C PHE A 125 -3.80 9.34 -2.93
N LEU A 126 -4.05 9.05 -1.65
CA LEU A 126 -5.38 8.99 -1.07
C LEU A 126 -5.72 10.27 -0.31
N GLY A 127 -5.18 11.43 -0.70
CA GLY A 127 -5.62 12.73 -0.18
C GLY A 127 -7.10 12.97 -0.52
N ALA A 128 -7.92 13.43 0.43
CA ALA A 128 -9.36 13.68 0.22
C ALA A 128 -9.63 14.67 -0.92
N GLU A 129 -8.64 15.51 -1.22
CA GLU A 129 -8.69 16.54 -2.25
C GLU A 129 -8.34 16.00 -3.65
N LEU A 130 -7.73 14.81 -3.75
CA LEU A 130 -7.24 14.22 -5.01
C LEU A 130 -8.19 13.16 -5.60
N LEU A 131 -9.00 12.52 -4.76
CA LEU A 131 -9.88 11.40 -5.14
C LEU A 131 -11.36 11.70 -4.83
N THR A 132 -11.79 12.93 -5.11
CA THR A 132 -13.22 13.29 -5.14
C THR A 132 -13.80 13.02 -6.52
N ASP A 133 -15.05 12.57 -6.55
CA ASP A 133 -15.77 12.34 -7.81
C ASP A 133 -15.98 13.64 -8.62
N GLU A 134 -15.77 14.81 -8.00
CA GLU A 134 -15.82 16.14 -8.64
C GLU A 134 -14.58 16.45 -9.50
N MET A 135 -13.40 15.85 -9.26
CA MET A 135 -12.20 16.10 -10.08
C MET A 135 -12.26 15.49 -11.49
N LEU A 136 -13.22 14.59 -11.76
CA LEU A 136 -13.51 14.05 -13.09
C LEU A 136 -14.45 14.99 -13.91
N CYS A 137 -14.89 16.08 -13.27
CA CYS A 137 -15.82 17.15 -13.65
C CYS A 137 -15.53 18.10 -14.82
N ASP A 138 -14.27 18.37 -15.17
CA ASP A 138 -13.96 19.65 -15.82
C ASP A 138 -13.39 19.46 -17.22
N GLY A 139 -14.09 18.65 -18.01
CA GLY A 139 -13.66 18.24 -19.34
C GLY A 139 -14.56 18.62 -20.50
N PHE A 140 -15.66 19.36 -20.34
CA PHE A 140 -16.46 19.87 -21.47
C PHE A 140 -17.26 21.12 -21.10
N GLY A 141 -16.70 22.29 -21.40
CA GLY A 141 -17.40 23.57 -21.37
C GLY A 141 -16.96 24.46 -22.53
N GLY A 142 -17.65 24.31 -23.67
CA GLY A 142 -17.93 25.32 -24.71
C GLY A 142 -16.81 26.23 -25.21
#